data_AF-A0A1E3JUG1-F1
#
_entry.id   AF-A0A1E3JUG1-F1
#
_cell.length_a   1.000
_cell.length_b   1.000
_cell.length_c   1.000
_cell.angle_alpha   90.00
_cell.angle_beta   90.00
_cell.angle_gamma   90.00
#
_symmetry.space_group_name_H-M   'P 1'
#
loop_
_entity.id
_entity.type
_entity.pdbx_description
1 polymer ?
#
loop_
_entity_poly.entity_id
_entity_poly.type
_entity_poly.pdbx_seq_one_letter_code
_entity_poly.pdbx_strand_id
1 'polypeptide(L)'
;MSLRAALPSLRTALRAPHPRSFTTSTSRLSESLFVHRDTDYNNPSLPFKFSPENLERANEIIARYPPQYKKAAVMPILDLGQRQNKGWTSISVMNEVARLLEMPKMRVYE
;
A
#
# COMPACT_ATOMS: atom_id res chain seq x y z
N MET A 1 -19.22 83.52 35.36
CA MET A 1 -20.32 82.53 35.38
C MET A 1 -20.78 82.28 33.95
N SER A 2 -20.57 81.09 33.40
CA SER A 2 -21.63 80.30 32.76
C SER A 2 -21.05 79.00 32.22
N LEU A 3 -21.64 77.90 32.70
CA LEU A 3 -21.37 76.50 32.39
C LEU A 3 -22.08 76.06 31.11
N ARG A 4 -21.49 75.07 30.41
CA ARG A 4 -22.14 73.86 29.80
C ARG A 4 -21.15 73.28 28.77
N ALA A 5 -20.38 72.23 29.04
CA ALA A 5 -20.70 70.82 29.29
C ALA A 5 -21.14 70.01 28.05
N ALA A 6 -20.44 68.88 27.88
CA ALA A 6 -20.81 67.60 27.27
C ALA A 6 -20.56 67.35 25.76
N LEU A 7 -19.59 66.45 25.53
CA LEU A 7 -19.32 65.65 24.32
C LEU A 7 -20.45 64.62 24.05
N PRO A 8 -20.64 64.17 22.79
CA PRO A 8 -20.64 62.72 22.54
C PRO A 8 -19.91 62.38 21.22
N SER A 9 -18.96 61.44 21.19
CA SER A 9 -19.07 59.97 21.23
C SER A 9 -18.70 59.40 19.86
N LEU A 10 -17.44 58.97 19.75
CA LEU A 10 -16.94 58.11 18.68
C LEU A 10 -17.73 56.79 18.70
N ARG A 11 -18.50 56.51 17.64
CA ARG A 11 -18.99 55.15 17.36
C ARG A 11 -18.07 54.50 16.34
N THR A 12 -17.01 53.88 16.82
CA THR A 12 -16.22 52.93 16.02
C THR A 12 -17.07 51.67 15.84
N ALA A 13 -17.52 51.39 14.62
CA ALA A 13 -18.24 50.16 14.30
C ALA A 13 -17.28 48.96 14.42
N LEU A 14 -17.42 48.17 15.48
CA LEU A 14 -16.73 46.88 15.61
C LEU A 14 -17.40 45.88 14.66
N ARG A 15 -16.75 45.56 13.54
CA ARG A 15 -17.17 44.51 12.62
C ARG A 15 -16.89 43.14 13.26
N ALA A 16 -17.94 42.38 13.57
CA ALA A 16 -17.81 41.05 14.12
C ALA A 16 -17.13 40.09 13.11
N PRO A 17 -16.21 39.21 13.58
CA PRO A 17 -15.56 38.23 12.72
C PRO A 17 -16.60 37.20 12.22
N HIS A 18 -16.60 36.94 10.92
CA HIS A 18 -17.45 35.90 10.33
C HIS A 18 -16.78 34.53 10.55
N PRO A 19 -17.41 33.58 11.24
CA PRO A 19 -16.85 32.25 11.39
C PRO A 19 -16.84 31.56 10.03
N ARG A 20 -15.66 31.16 9.54
CA ARG A 20 -15.58 30.26 8.40
C ARG A 20 -15.92 28.85 8.88
N SER A 21 -16.98 28.26 8.36
CA SER A 21 -17.28 26.86 8.60
C SER A 21 -16.22 25.99 7.93
N PHE A 22 -15.45 25.25 8.73
CA PHE A 22 -14.59 24.19 8.22
C PHE A 22 -15.45 22.94 8.03
N THR A 23 -15.51 22.43 6.80
CA THR A 23 -16.10 21.11 6.49
C THR A 23 -14.97 20.16 6.11
N THR A 24 -14.97 18.95 6.69
CA THR A 24 -14.09 17.86 6.28
C THR A 24 -14.82 16.96 5.30
N SER A 25 -14.13 16.38 4.33
CA SER A 25 -14.69 15.30 3.53
C SER A 25 -14.90 14.05 4.39
N THR A 26 -15.93 13.27 4.11
CA THR A 26 -16.10 11.94 4.70
C THR A 26 -14.97 11.01 4.24
N SER A 27 -14.32 10.31 5.16
CA SER A 27 -13.35 9.27 4.82
C SER A 27 -14.03 8.19 3.99
N ARG A 28 -13.53 7.93 2.77
CA ARG A 28 -13.98 6.77 1.97
C ARG A 28 -13.20 5.53 2.40
N LEU A 29 -13.91 4.43 2.62
CA LEU A 29 -13.29 3.12 2.83
C LEU A 29 -12.82 2.58 1.47
N SER A 30 -11.69 1.86 1.46
CA SER A 30 -11.22 1.17 0.27
C SER A 30 -12.05 -0.10 0.03
N GLU A 31 -12.48 -0.32 -1.21
CA GLU A 31 -13.14 -1.56 -1.62
C GLU A 31 -12.16 -2.75 -1.69
N SER A 32 -10.86 -2.47 -1.87
CA SER A 32 -9.82 -3.49 -1.92
C SER A 32 -9.50 -4.07 -0.54
N LEU A 33 -9.56 -5.39 -0.42
CA LEU A 33 -9.14 -6.14 0.77
C LEU A 33 -7.63 -6.41 0.72
N PHE A 34 -6.88 -5.87 1.69
CA PHE A 34 -5.44 -6.15 1.88
C PHE A 34 -5.18 -7.36 2.79
N VAL A 35 -6.19 -8.21 2.98
CA VAL A 35 -6.12 -9.43 3.77
C VAL A 35 -6.53 -10.61 2.91
N HIS A 36 -5.76 -11.69 2.97
CA HIS A 36 -6.10 -12.91 2.26
C HIS A 36 -7.19 -13.69 3.01
N ARG A 37 -8.16 -14.22 2.25
CA ARG A 37 -9.13 -15.21 2.72
C ARG A 37 -9.06 -16.39 1.78
N ASP A 38 -8.97 -17.58 2.34
CA ASP A 38 -8.86 -18.80 1.55
C ASP A 38 -10.14 -19.02 0.72
N THR A 39 -9.94 -19.40 -0.53
CA THR A 39 -11.00 -19.77 -1.48
C THR A 39 -10.63 -21.07 -2.17
N ASP A 40 -11.58 -21.72 -2.84
CA ASP A 40 -11.36 -23.00 -3.51
C ASP A 40 -10.23 -22.97 -4.54
N TYR A 41 -9.99 -21.82 -5.17
CA TYR A 41 -8.97 -21.62 -6.22
C TYR A 41 -7.74 -20.82 -5.77
N ASN A 42 -7.75 -20.23 -4.58
CA ASN A 42 -6.63 -19.47 -4.02
C ASN A 42 -6.54 -19.75 -2.51
N ASN A 43 -5.70 -20.73 -2.16
CA ASN A 43 -5.43 -21.17 -0.79
C ASN A 43 -4.02 -21.80 -0.74
N PRO A 44 -3.37 -21.85 0.43
CA PRO A 44 -1.98 -22.31 0.55
C PRO A 44 -1.78 -23.80 0.27
N SER A 45 -2.85 -24.60 0.26
CA SER A 45 -2.79 -26.05 0.00
C SER A 45 -2.64 -26.37 -1.49
N LEU A 46 -3.04 -25.46 -2.38
CA LEU A 46 -2.86 -25.63 -3.82
C LEU A 46 -1.37 -25.50 -4.18
N PRO A 47 -0.74 -26.53 -4.76
CA PRO A 47 0.67 -26.47 -5.09
C PRO A 47 0.88 -25.56 -6.32
N PHE A 48 1.80 -24.62 -6.20
CA PHE A 48 2.36 -23.89 -7.34
C PHE A 48 3.86 -24.20 -7.44
N LYS A 49 4.32 -24.51 -8.64
CA LYS A 49 5.74 -24.67 -8.95
C LYS A 49 6.05 -23.97 -10.26
N PHE A 50 7.20 -23.33 -10.32
CA PHE A 50 7.73 -22.79 -11.57
C PHE A 50 7.96 -23.92 -12.58
N SER A 51 7.66 -23.65 -13.86
CA SER A 51 8.06 -24.55 -14.94
C SER A 51 9.59 -24.64 -15.00
N PRO A 52 10.17 -25.72 -15.57
CA PRO A 52 11.63 -25.86 -15.66
C PRO A 52 12.30 -24.66 -16.36
N GLU A 53 11.71 -24.19 -17.45
CA GLU A 53 12.16 -22.99 -18.19
C GLU A 53 12.14 -21.73 -17.32
N ASN A 54 11.09 -21.54 -16.51
CA ASN A 54 11.00 -20.40 -15.62
C ASN A 54 11.89 -20.53 -14.39
N LEU A 55 12.18 -21.75 -13.92
CA LEU A 55 13.18 -21.98 -12.87
C LEU A 55 14.57 -21.55 -13.32
N GLU A 56 14.96 -21.88 -14.54
CA GLU A 56 16.24 -21.43 -15.13
C GLU A 56 16.31 -19.91 -15.17
N ARG A 57 15.26 -19.25 -15.69
CA ARG A 57 15.16 -17.78 -15.68
C ARG A 57 15.20 -17.20 -14.27
N ALA A 58 14.54 -17.83 -13.30
CA ALA A 58 14.57 -17.38 -11.91
C ALA A 58 16.00 -17.43 -11.35
N ASN A 59 16.74 -18.52 -11.63
CA ASN A 59 18.13 -18.66 -11.19
C ASN A 59 19.03 -17.60 -11.83
N GLU A 60 18.85 -17.30 -13.12
CA GLU A 60 19.56 -16.20 -13.80
C GLU A 60 19.27 -14.84 -13.17
N ILE A 61 18.01 -14.58 -12.79
CA ILE A 61 17.60 -13.34 -12.11
C ILE A 61 18.26 -13.26 -10.73
N ILE A 62 18.25 -14.35 -9.96
CA ILE A 62 18.86 -14.40 -8.63
C ILE A 62 20.36 -14.13 -8.73
N ALA A 63 21.03 -14.70 -9.73
CA ALA A 63 22.48 -14.53 -9.94
C ALA A 63 22.92 -13.08 -10.21
N ARG A 64 22.01 -12.19 -10.61
CA ARG A 64 22.31 -10.75 -10.79
C ARG A 64 22.52 -10.01 -9.47
N TYR A 65 22.04 -10.58 -8.36
CA TYR A 65 22.15 -9.99 -7.05
C TYR A 65 23.26 -10.68 -6.25
N PRO A 66 23.98 -9.96 -5.37
CA PRO A 66 24.94 -10.58 -4.48
C PRO A 66 24.26 -11.67 -3.63
N PRO A 67 24.95 -12.78 -3.30
CA PRO A 67 24.33 -13.93 -2.62
C PRO A 67 23.74 -13.56 -1.24
N GLN A 68 24.35 -12.60 -0.54
CA GLN A 68 23.84 -12.10 0.75
C GLN A 68 22.52 -11.33 0.62
N TYR A 69 22.21 -10.82 -0.59
CA TYR A 69 21.06 -9.98 -0.88
C TYR A 69 20.10 -10.61 -1.90
N LYS A 70 20.02 -11.95 -1.97
CA LYS A 70 19.09 -12.66 -2.87
C LYS A 70 17.63 -12.22 -2.75
N LYS A 71 17.20 -11.74 -1.56
CA LYS A 71 15.87 -11.17 -1.33
C LYS A 71 15.52 -9.98 -2.24
N ALA A 72 16.52 -9.28 -2.79
CA ALA A 72 16.30 -8.19 -3.75
C ALA A 72 15.66 -8.69 -5.06
N ALA A 73 15.79 -9.99 -5.37
CA ALA A 73 15.17 -10.62 -6.53
C ALA A 73 13.66 -10.91 -6.34
N VAL A 74 13.04 -10.52 -5.22
CA VAL A 74 11.62 -10.82 -4.94
C VAL A 74 10.68 -10.30 -6.02
N MET A 75 10.88 -9.06 -6.45
CA MET A 75 9.98 -8.41 -7.41
C MET A 75 10.06 -9.00 -8.83
N PRO A 76 11.26 -9.22 -9.42
CA PRO A 76 11.34 -9.87 -10.73
C PRO A 76 10.89 -11.34 -10.71
N ILE A 77 11.06 -12.06 -9.59
CA ILE A 77 10.57 -13.46 -9.49
C ILE A 77 9.05 -13.49 -9.31
N LEU A 78 8.46 -12.56 -8.57
CA LEU A 78 7.01 -12.42 -8.47
C LEU A 78 6.38 -12.10 -9.83
N ASP A 79 6.98 -11.20 -10.60
CA ASP A 79 6.54 -10.91 -11.98
C ASP A 79 6.58 -12.17 -12.86
N LEU A 80 7.65 -12.96 -12.77
CA LEU A 80 7.75 -14.24 -13.48
C LEU A 80 6.63 -15.23 -13.05
N GLY A 81 6.36 -15.30 -11.75
CA GLY A 81 5.28 -16.11 -11.18
C GLY A 81 3.91 -15.66 -11.66
N GLN A 82 3.68 -14.36 -11.73
CA GLN A 82 2.44 -13.75 -12.23
C GLN A 82 2.21 -14.09 -13.70
N ARG A 83 3.24 -13.99 -14.54
CA ARG A 83 3.17 -14.35 -15.96
C ARG A 83 2.84 -15.82 -16.15
N GLN A 84 3.46 -16.71 -15.37
CA GLN A 84 3.16 -18.14 -15.41
C GLN A 84 1.73 -18.44 -14.90
N ASN A 85 1.29 -17.72 -13.87
CA ASN A 85 -0.01 -17.91 -13.22
C ASN A 85 -1.13 -17.08 -13.88
N LYS A 86 -1.14 -17.02 -15.22
CA LYS A 86 -2.21 -16.40 -16.02
C LYS A 86 -2.51 -14.93 -15.66
N GLY A 87 -1.49 -14.17 -15.25
CA GLY A 87 -1.58 -12.72 -15.04
C GLY A 87 -1.92 -12.28 -13.61
N TRP A 88 -2.04 -13.19 -12.64
CA TRP A 88 -2.29 -12.84 -11.23
C TRP A 88 -1.41 -13.64 -10.26
N THR A 89 -1.24 -13.18 -9.03
CA THR A 89 -0.40 -13.82 -8.00
C THR A 89 -1.28 -14.48 -6.95
N SER A 90 -1.29 -15.82 -6.92
CA SER A 90 -1.95 -16.57 -5.84
C SER A 90 -1.07 -16.65 -4.59
N ILE A 91 -1.67 -16.98 -3.45
CA ILE A 91 -0.91 -17.19 -2.21
C ILE A 91 0.15 -18.30 -2.37
N SER A 92 -0.15 -19.30 -3.21
CA SER A 92 0.78 -20.38 -3.54
C SER A 92 1.99 -19.89 -4.34
N VAL A 93 1.80 -18.95 -5.28
CA VAL A 93 2.92 -18.31 -6.00
C VAL A 93 3.84 -17.61 -5.02
N MET A 94 3.28 -16.78 -4.14
CA MET A 94 4.06 -16.03 -3.15
C MET A 94 4.81 -16.96 -2.19
N ASN A 95 4.19 -18.07 -1.79
CA ASN A 95 4.83 -19.11 -0.98
C ASN A 95 6.00 -19.78 -1.69
N GLU A 96 5.88 -20.05 -2.98
CA GLU A 96 6.94 -20.65 -3.77
C GLU A 96 8.11 -19.68 -3.98
N VAL A 97 7.83 -18.38 -4.18
CA VAL A 97 8.86 -17.34 -4.22
C VAL A 97 9.60 -17.23 -2.88
N ALA A 98 8.87 -17.23 -1.77
CA ALA A 98 9.46 -17.22 -0.43
C ALA A 98 10.39 -18.42 -0.20
N ARG A 99 9.98 -19.61 -0.67
CA ARG A 99 10.80 -20.83 -0.63
C ARG A 99 12.06 -20.68 -1.47
N LEU A 100 11.94 -20.18 -2.70
CA LEU A 100 13.05 -20.02 -3.64
C LEU A 100 14.11 -19.01 -3.14
N LEU A 101 13.66 -17.92 -2.52
CA LEU A 101 14.53 -16.87 -1.98
C LEU A 101 14.95 -17.11 -0.52
N GLU A 102 14.51 -18.21 0.10
CA GLU A 102 14.74 -18.55 1.51
C GLU A 102 14.43 -17.36 2.45
N MET A 103 13.30 -16.70 2.24
CA MET A 103 12.86 -15.57 3.05
C MET A 103 11.47 -15.84 3.66
N PRO A 104 11.11 -15.18 4.77
CA PRO A 104 9.80 -15.35 5.38
C PRO A 104 8.67 -14.95 4.41
N LYS A 105 7.60 -15.75 4.35
CA LYS A 105 6.44 -15.53 3.46
C LYS A 105 5.83 -14.12 3.60
N MET A 106 5.77 -13.62 4.84
CA MET A 106 5.27 -12.27 5.12
C MET A 106 6.03 -11.17 4.37
N ARG A 107 7.34 -11.35 4.12
CA ARG A 107 8.17 -10.39 3.37
C ARG A 107 7.89 -10.40 1.87
N VAL A 108 7.12 -11.37 1.39
CA VAL A 108 6.62 -11.43 0.00
C VAL A 108 5.21 -10.86 -0.07
N TYR A 109 4.45 -10.90 1.03
CA TYR A 109 3.07 -10.40 1.11
C TYR A 109 2.96 -8.88 1.28
N GLU A 110 4.03 -8.24 1.75
CA GLU A 110 4.12 -6.79 1.99
C GLU A 110 4.16 -5.93 0.71
#